data_AF-A7TC91-F1
#
_entry.id   AF-A7TC91-F1
#
_cell.length_a   1.000
_cell.length_b   1.000
_cell.length_c   1.000
_cell.angle_alpha   90.00
_cell.angle_beta   90.00
_cell.angle_gamma   90.00
#
_symmetry.space_group_name_H-M   'P 1'
#
loop_
_entity.id
_entity.type
_entity.pdbx_description
1 polymer ?
#
loop_
_entity_poly.entity_id
_entity_poly.type
_entity_poly.pdbx_seq_one_letter_code
_entity_poly.pdbx_strand_id
1 'polypeptide(L)'
;FSDKTKNDWEDRASFTKVQGKYDLLIMDYKAEENDEVDAPVKEEKPAKPESKLDCRVRELVELICNVQAMEEALKEMKYDTKKAPLGKLTTDQIKAGYEALKKIESCISKGDYGNKLVKACDEFYTRIPHCFGMKRPPLLRTNEEVKEKLELLEVRKNAHWFFGSYTIQPLLYSQMLLWHGSRLTNWAGILKQGLRIAPPEAPVTGYMFGKGIYFADMSSKSANYCFATRSKNTGLVLLSE
;
A
#
# COMPACT_ATOMS: atom_id res chain seq x y z
N PHE A 1 -9.52 19.09 21.58
CA PHE A 1 -10.09 18.25 20.50
C PHE A 1 -11.24 18.99 19.80
N SER A 2 -12.32 19.31 20.51
CA SER A 2 -13.49 20.03 19.98
C SER A 2 -13.16 21.33 19.21
N ASP A 3 -12.23 22.19 19.66
CA ASP A 3 -11.88 23.40 18.90
C ASP A 3 -11.34 23.15 17.47
N LYS A 4 -10.63 22.03 17.31
CA LYS A 4 -9.92 21.67 16.07
C LYS A 4 -10.78 20.80 15.15
N THR A 5 -11.66 19.98 15.70
CA THR A 5 -12.48 19.00 14.95
C THR A 5 -13.97 19.28 14.99
N LYS A 6 -14.46 20.12 15.92
CA LYS A 6 -15.87 20.31 16.28
C LYS A 6 -16.60 19.02 16.71
N ASN A 7 -15.85 18.02 17.17
CA ASN A 7 -16.38 16.78 17.74
C ASN A 7 -15.93 16.65 19.19
N ASP A 8 -16.67 15.90 20.00
CA ASP A 8 -16.27 15.59 21.38
C ASP A 8 -15.33 14.40 21.43
N TRP A 9 -14.39 14.44 22.38
CA TRP A 9 -13.35 13.41 22.49
C TRP A 9 -13.90 12.08 22.99
N GLU A 10 -14.87 12.14 23.90
CA GLU A 10 -15.50 10.96 24.51
C GLU A 10 -16.30 10.16 23.48
N ASP A 11 -16.93 10.83 22.50
CA ASP A 11 -17.67 10.20 21.41
C ASP A 11 -16.87 10.17 20.09
N ARG A 12 -15.57 9.92 20.17
CA ARG A 12 -14.71 9.78 18.98
C ARG A 12 -15.08 8.59 18.08
N ALA A 13 -15.90 7.67 18.57
CA ALA A 13 -16.41 6.54 17.80
C ALA A 13 -17.43 6.98 16.73
N SER A 14 -18.17 8.07 16.97
CA SER A 14 -19.16 8.64 16.04
C SER A 14 -18.62 9.85 15.24
N PHE A 15 -17.29 9.96 15.12
CA PHE A 15 -16.62 11.12 14.55
C PHE A 15 -17.17 11.53 13.18
N THR A 16 -17.58 12.79 13.04
CA THR A 16 -18.07 13.36 11.78
C THR A 16 -17.15 14.46 11.29
N LYS A 17 -16.58 14.31 10.08
CA LYS A 17 -15.73 15.32 9.46
C LYS A 17 -16.51 16.62 9.21
N VAL A 18 -16.00 17.74 9.73
CA VAL A 18 -16.54 19.07 9.48
C VAL A 18 -15.68 19.83 8.46
N GLN A 19 -16.32 20.49 7.50
CA GLN A 19 -15.62 21.27 6.47
C GLN A 19 -14.71 22.35 7.09
N GLY A 20 -13.46 22.40 6.64
CA GLY A 20 -12.47 23.37 7.13
C GLY A 20 -11.88 23.07 8.51
N LYS A 21 -12.23 21.93 9.11
CA LYS A 21 -11.70 21.45 10.40
C LYS A 21 -10.85 20.20 10.20
N TYR A 22 -10.08 19.84 11.24
CA TYR A 22 -9.22 18.66 11.22
C TYR A 22 -10.07 17.39 11.14
N ASP A 23 -9.59 16.42 10.36
CA ASP A 23 -10.15 15.07 10.28
C ASP A 23 -9.43 14.15 11.28
N LEU A 24 -10.11 13.09 11.73
CA LEU A 24 -9.53 12.12 12.65
C LEU A 24 -8.92 10.96 11.86
N LEU A 25 -7.62 10.75 12.03
CA LEU A 25 -6.92 9.58 11.52
C LEU A 25 -6.74 8.58 12.67
N ILE A 26 -7.40 7.44 12.55
CA ILE A 26 -7.22 6.34 13.49
C ILE A 26 -5.91 5.64 13.13
N MET A 27 -5.03 5.52 14.11
CA MET A 27 -3.74 4.87 13.98
C MET A 27 -3.63 3.81 15.07
N ASP A 28 -3.24 2.59 14.70
CA ASP A 28 -3.00 1.52 15.67
C ASP A 28 -1.60 1.70 16.27
N TYR A 29 -1.56 2.48 17.35
CA TYR A 29 -0.37 2.57 18.22
C TYR A 29 -0.29 1.42 19.22
N LYS A 30 -1.24 0.48 19.21
CA LYS A 30 -1.32 -0.68 20.14
C LYS A 30 -0.31 -1.81 19.86
N ALA A 31 0.70 -1.57 19.03
CA ALA A 31 1.88 -2.41 18.94
C ALA A 31 3.05 -1.54 19.41
N GLU A 32 3.57 -1.85 20.61
CA GLU A 32 4.63 -1.17 21.39
C GLU A 32 4.14 -0.40 22.64
N GLU A 33 3.40 -1.07 23.54
CA GLU A 33 3.38 -0.72 24.98
C GLU A 33 4.43 -1.55 25.75
N ASN A 34 5.62 -1.73 25.17
CA ASN A 34 6.78 -2.31 25.86
C ASN A 34 8.07 -1.50 25.71
N ASP A 35 8.01 -0.32 25.10
CA ASP A 35 9.15 0.61 25.09
C ASP A 35 8.84 1.75 26.08
N GLU A 36 8.97 1.43 27.37
CA GLU A 36 9.27 2.45 28.36
C GLU A 36 10.58 3.14 27.95
N VAL A 37 10.50 4.47 27.84
CA VAL A 37 11.61 5.36 27.56
C VAL A 37 12.63 5.33 28.70
N ASP A 38 13.55 4.37 28.66
CA ASP A 38 14.82 4.49 29.37
C ASP A 38 15.92 5.04 28.45
N ALA A 39 16.73 5.90 29.07
CA ALA A 39 17.84 6.63 28.48
C ALA A 39 18.77 5.73 27.63
N PRO A 40 19.56 6.28 26.68
CA PRO A 40 20.35 5.48 25.75
C PRO A 40 21.49 4.77 26.47
N VAL A 41 21.21 3.57 26.97
CA VAL A 41 22.24 2.58 27.30
C VAL A 41 22.68 1.99 25.96
N LYS A 42 23.98 2.10 25.67
CA LYS A 42 24.61 1.34 24.59
C LYS A 42 24.48 -0.14 24.90
N GLU A 43 23.39 -0.76 24.47
CA GLU A 43 23.31 -2.21 24.43
C GLU A 43 24.11 -2.70 23.21
N GLU A 44 25.21 -3.39 23.48
CA GLU A 44 25.87 -4.22 22.50
C GLU A 44 24.88 -5.25 21.99
N LYS A 45 24.52 -5.18 20.70
CA LYS A 45 23.64 -6.15 20.06
C LYS A 45 24.22 -7.55 20.28
N PRO A 46 23.48 -8.50 20.89
CA PRO A 46 23.94 -9.88 20.96
C PRO A 46 24.22 -10.39 19.55
N ALA A 47 25.32 -11.13 19.39
CA ALA A 47 25.71 -11.73 18.12
C ALA A 47 24.52 -12.53 17.58
N LYS A 48 24.00 -12.11 16.42
CA LYS A 48 22.83 -12.76 15.81
C LYS A 48 23.14 -14.25 15.64
N PRO A 49 22.21 -15.16 16.02
CA PRO A 49 22.41 -16.59 15.81
C PRO A 49 22.67 -16.86 14.32
N GLU A 50 23.64 -17.72 14.03
CA GLU A 50 24.00 -18.07 12.65
C GLU A 50 22.81 -18.75 11.96
N SER A 51 22.43 -18.23 10.78
CA SER A 51 21.30 -18.76 10.04
C SER A 51 21.58 -20.16 9.52
N LYS A 52 20.65 -21.09 9.74
CA LYS A 52 20.69 -22.47 9.21
C LYS A 52 20.15 -22.59 7.79
N LEU A 53 19.73 -21.48 7.17
CA LEU A 53 19.17 -21.46 5.82
C LEU A 53 20.28 -21.53 4.77
N ASP A 54 19.96 -22.12 3.62
CA ASP A 54 20.80 -22.04 2.42
C ASP A 54 21.10 -20.57 2.07
N CYS A 55 22.32 -20.30 1.61
CA CYS A 55 22.75 -18.94 1.32
C CYS A 55 21.82 -18.23 0.33
N ARG A 56 21.31 -18.93 -0.69
CA ARG A 56 20.40 -18.36 -1.71
C ARG A 56 19.05 -18.01 -1.12
N VAL A 57 18.54 -18.86 -0.21
CA VAL A 57 17.26 -18.61 0.49
C VAL A 57 17.43 -17.44 1.46
N ARG A 58 18.54 -17.39 2.19
CA ARG A 58 18.86 -16.26 3.08
C ARG A 58 18.92 -14.94 2.31
N GLU A 59 19.65 -14.90 1.20
CA GLU A 59 19.75 -13.72 0.34
C GLU A 59 18.38 -13.29 -0.21
N LEU A 60 17.54 -14.24 -0.64
CA LEU A 60 16.18 -13.95 -1.09
C LEU A 60 15.32 -13.36 0.02
N VAL A 61 15.36 -13.95 1.22
CA VAL A 61 14.59 -13.47 2.38
C VAL A 61 15.06 -12.08 2.79
N GLU A 62 16.36 -11.82 2.83
CA GLU A 62 16.93 -10.51 3.12
C GLU A 62 16.52 -9.47 2.07
N LEU A 63 16.46 -9.87 0.79
CA LEU A 63 16.04 -9.01 -0.31
C LEU A 63 14.56 -8.61 -0.21
N ILE A 64 13.65 -9.57 -0.01
CA ILE A 64 12.19 -9.31 -0.02
C ILE A 64 11.68 -8.74 1.32
N CYS A 65 12.37 -9.01 2.43
CA CYS A 65 12.00 -8.53 3.76
C CYS A 65 12.78 -7.26 4.19
N ASN A 66 13.38 -6.54 3.23
CA ASN A 66 14.10 -5.31 3.53
C ASN A 66 13.13 -4.14 3.83
N VAL A 67 12.93 -3.84 5.12
CA VAL A 67 12.06 -2.75 5.59
C VAL A 67 12.53 -1.38 5.08
N GLN A 68 13.83 -1.14 5.01
CA GLN A 68 14.37 0.13 4.50
C GLN A 68 14.05 0.31 3.01
N ALA A 69 14.19 -0.74 2.20
CA ALA A 69 13.82 -0.72 0.79
C ALA A 69 12.31 -0.49 0.60
N MET A 70 11.47 -1.06 1.47
CA MET A 70 10.02 -0.80 1.49
C MET A 70 9.71 0.66 1.84
N GLU A 71 10.37 1.24 2.84
CA GLU A 71 10.24 2.66 3.20
C GLU A 71 10.65 3.59 2.07
N GLU A 72 11.78 3.30 1.41
CA GLU A 72 12.25 4.06 0.26
C GLU A 72 11.26 4.02 -0.90
N ALA A 73 10.70 2.85 -1.21
CA ALA A 73 9.68 2.72 -2.24
C ALA A 73 8.43 3.58 -1.92
N LEU A 74 8.00 3.61 -0.66
CA LEU A 74 6.90 4.49 -0.23
C LEU A 74 7.28 5.99 -0.33
N LYS A 75 8.52 6.36 0.01
CA LYS A 75 9.03 7.72 -0.13
C LYS A 75 9.06 8.18 -1.59
N GLU A 76 9.49 7.32 -2.52
CA GLU A 76 9.44 7.57 -3.96
C GLU A 76 8.01 7.86 -4.43
N MET A 77 7.02 7.19 -3.84
CA MET A 77 5.59 7.41 -4.09
C MET A 77 4.99 8.61 -3.33
N LYS A 78 5.84 9.42 -2.68
CA LYS A 78 5.51 10.64 -1.90
C LYS A 78 4.67 10.39 -0.64
N TYR A 79 4.75 9.19 -0.09
CA TYR A 79 4.08 8.82 1.16
C TYR A 79 4.84 9.37 2.39
N ASP A 80 4.11 9.87 3.39
CA ASP A 80 4.72 10.39 4.62
C ASP A 80 4.96 9.29 5.65
N THR A 81 6.13 8.65 5.56
CA THR A 81 6.54 7.60 6.51
C THR A 81 6.80 8.14 7.92
N LYS A 82 7.01 9.46 8.11
CA LYS A 82 7.22 10.05 9.43
C LYS A 82 5.91 10.19 10.19
N LYS A 83 4.85 10.64 9.51
CA LYS A 83 3.51 10.78 10.13
C LYS A 83 2.79 9.46 10.29
N ALA A 84 3.00 8.51 9.37
CA ALA A 84 2.32 7.22 9.41
C ALA A 84 3.27 6.09 9.00
N PRO A 85 4.16 5.64 9.91
CA PRO A 85 5.12 4.57 9.65
C PRO A 85 4.44 3.27 9.17
N LEU A 86 5.23 2.39 8.56
CA LEU A 86 4.75 1.09 8.10
C LEU A 86 4.10 0.33 9.26
N GLY A 87 2.87 -0.13 9.04
CA GLY A 87 2.12 -0.92 10.02
C GLY A 87 1.17 -0.16 10.96
N LYS A 88 1.15 1.18 10.99
CA LYS A 88 0.27 1.93 11.92
C LYS A 88 -1.02 2.50 11.31
N LEU A 89 -1.23 2.36 9.99
CA LEU A 89 -2.47 2.85 9.35
C LEU A 89 -3.46 1.71 9.32
N THR A 90 -4.66 1.96 9.82
CA THR A 90 -5.68 0.93 9.96
C THR A 90 -6.24 0.49 8.61
N THR A 91 -6.85 -0.67 8.66
CA THR A 91 -7.54 -1.36 7.58
C THR A 91 -8.67 -0.49 7.01
N ASP A 92 -9.45 0.12 7.89
CA ASP A 92 -10.54 1.04 7.60
C ASP A 92 -10.04 2.31 6.93
N GLN A 93 -8.87 2.79 7.34
CA GLN A 93 -8.27 3.98 6.75
C GLN A 93 -7.76 3.71 5.33
N ILE A 94 -7.21 2.51 5.07
CA ILE A 94 -6.88 2.05 3.71
C ILE A 94 -8.14 1.92 2.86
N LYS A 95 -9.21 1.34 3.41
CA LYS A 95 -10.52 1.23 2.75
C LYS A 95 -11.09 2.60 2.38
N ALA A 96 -11.06 3.56 3.31
CA ALA A 96 -11.44 4.95 3.05
C ALA A 96 -10.57 5.60 1.96
N GLY A 97 -9.28 5.24 1.88
CA GLY A 97 -8.39 5.63 0.79
C GLY A 97 -8.84 5.13 -0.57
N TYR A 98 -9.23 3.85 -0.67
CA TYR A 98 -9.77 3.26 -1.90
C TYR A 98 -11.10 3.92 -2.31
N GLU A 99 -12.00 4.17 -1.36
CA GLU A 99 -13.27 4.86 -1.62
C GLU A 99 -13.05 6.29 -2.14
N ALA A 100 -12.07 7.01 -1.58
CA ALA A 100 -11.70 8.33 -2.07
C ALA A 100 -11.15 8.28 -3.51
N LEU A 101 -10.28 7.31 -3.84
CA LEU A 101 -9.80 7.11 -5.21
C LEU A 101 -10.93 6.74 -6.19
N LYS A 102 -11.90 5.94 -5.76
CA LYS A 102 -13.09 5.59 -6.56
C LYS A 102 -13.97 6.81 -6.87
N LYS A 103 -14.09 7.75 -5.93
CA LYS A 103 -14.77 9.03 -6.18
C LYS A 103 -14.02 9.87 -7.22
N ILE A 104 -12.69 9.90 -7.16
CA ILE A 104 -11.83 10.62 -8.11
C ILE A 104 -11.98 10.02 -9.51
N GLU A 105 -11.88 8.70 -9.63
CA GLU A 105 -12.13 7.97 -10.88
C GLU A 105 -13.50 8.35 -11.48
N SER A 106 -14.58 8.28 -10.68
CA SER A 106 -15.90 8.65 -11.18
C SER A 106 -16.00 10.10 -11.66
N CYS A 107 -15.22 11.03 -11.10
CA CYS A 107 -15.19 12.42 -11.57
C CYS A 107 -14.47 12.50 -12.92
N ILE A 108 -13.32 11.83 -13.05
CA ILE A 108 -12.52 11.78 -14.28
C ILE A 108 -13.34 11.16 -15.42
N SER A 109 -13.98 10.00 -15.20
CA SER A 109 -14.80 9.34 -16.23
C SER A 109 -16.00 10.19 -16.70
N LYS A 110 -16.51 11.07 -15.84
CA LYS A 110 -17.62 12.00 -16.16
C LYS A 110 -17.13 13.34 -16.73
N GLY A 111 -15.82 13.58 -16.79
CA GLY A 111 -15.23 14.87 -17.17
C GLY A 111 -15.51 16.01 -16.18
N ASP A 112 -15.86 15.71 -14.92
CA ASP A 112 -16.12 16.71 -13.88
C ASP A 112 -14.80 17.10 -13.18
N TYR A 113 -14.11 18.10 -13.75
CA TYR A 113 -12.86 18.66 -13.20
C TYR A 113 -13.08 19.87 -12.28
N GLY A 114 -14.33 20.08 -11.85
CA GLY A 114 -14.71 21.21 -11.00
C GLY A 114 -14.43 20.98 -9.52
N ASN A 115 -15.24 21.62 -8.68
CA ASN A 115 -15.10 21.58 -7.22
C ASN A 115 -15.26 20.15 -6.64
N LYS A 116 -16.01 19.26 -7.32
CA LYS A 116 -16.18 17.87 -6.84
C LYS A 116 -14.87 17.09 -6.88
N LEU A 117 -14.09 17.22 -7.95
CA LEU A 117 -12.79 16.57 -8.08
C LEU A 117 -11.80 17.08 -7.03
N VAL A 118 -11.77 18.40 -6.81
CA VAL A 118 -10.92 19.02 -5.79
C VAL A 118 -11.23 18.46 -4.42
N LYS A 119 -12.52 18.43 -4.03
CA LYS A 119 -12.95 17.84 -2.75
C LYS A 119 -12.59 16.36 -2.62
N ALA A 120 -12.71 15.59 -3.69
CA ALA A 120 -12.36 14.17 -3.70
C ALA A 120 -10.83 13.95 -3.54
N CYS A 121 -10.01 14.78 -4.22
CA CYS A 121 -8.56 14.78 -4.06
C CYS A 121 -8.14 15.18 -2.62
N ASP A 122 -8.76 16.23 -2.08
CA ASP A 122 -8.51 16.68 -0.71
C ASP A 122 -8.89 15.59 0.31
N GLU A 123 -10.01 14.90 0.09
CA GLU A 123 -10.42 13.74 0.88
C GLU A 123 -9.36 12.64 0.85
N PHE A 124 -8.86 12.28 -0.33
CA PHE A 124 -7.80 11.27 -0.48
C PHE A 124 -6.52 11.65 0.26
N TYR A 125 -6.00 12.87 0.08
CA TYR A 125 -4.78 13.32 0.76
C TYR A 125 -4.94 13.54 2.26
N THR A 126 -6.18 13.75 2.72
CA THR A 126 -6.50 13.76 4.15
C THR A 126 -6.42 12.34 4.70
N ARG A 127 -6.99 11.36 4.00
CA ARG A 127 -7.06 9.97 4.45
C ARG A 127 -5.71 9.25 4.40
N ILE A 128 -4.90 9.53 3.38
CA ILE A 128 -3.61 8.88 3.13
C ILE A 128 -2.50 9.92 3.29
N PRO A 129 -1.67 9.82 4.34
CA PRO A 129 -0.62 10.81 4.60
C PRO A 129 0.41 10.89 3.46
N HIS A 130 0.54 12.08 2.88
CA HIS A 130 1.52 12.36 1.83
C HIS A 130 2.44 13.51 2.25
N CYS A 131 3.68 13.47 1.76
CA CYS A 131 4.65 14.53 1.96
C CYS A 131 4.86 15.32 0.66
N PHE A 132 4.30 16.54 0.60
CA PHE A 132 4.47 17.48 -0.52
C PHE A 132 5.38 18.68 -0.17
N GLY A 133 5.93 18.72 1.04
CA GLY A 133 6.64 19.89 1.56
C GLY A 133 5.71 21.10 1.67
N MET A 134 6.16 22.25 1.16
CA MET A 134 5.38 23.50 1.13
C MET A 134 4.50 23.66 -0.12
N LYS A 135 4.51 22.67 -1.02
CA LYS A 135 3.70 22.70 -2.25
C LYS A 135 2.28 22.23 -1.96
N ARG A 136 1.32 22.81 -2.67
CA ARG A 136 -0.07 22.33 -2.62
C ARG A 136 -0.13 20.91 -3.21
N PRO A 137 -0.91 19.99 -2.62
CA PRO A 137 -1.12 18.66 -3.18
C PRO A 137 -1.62 18.76 -4.63
N PRO A 138 -1.05 17.97 -5.56
CA PRO A 138 -1.48 17.99 -6.96
C PRO A 138 -2.86 17.35 -7.11
N LEU A 139 -3.68 17.87 -8.03
CA LEU A 139 -4.96 17.24 -8.36
C LEU A 139 -4.73 16.01 -9.24
N LEU A 140 -5.42 14.92 -8.93
CA LEU A 140 -5.42 13.70 -9.76
C LEU A 140 -6.43 13.90 -10.89
N ARG A 141 -5.96 14.02 -12.12
CA ARG A 141 -6.75 14.31 -13.32
C ARG A 141 -6.73 13.20 -14.35
N THR A 142 -5.73 12.32 -14.31
CA THR A 142 -5.61 11.22 -15.28
C THR A 142 -5.73 9.85 -14.62
N ASN A 143 -6.05 8.85 -15.44
CA ASN A 143 -6.16 7.46 -14.98
C ASN A 143 -4.81 6.89 -14.56
N GLU A 144 -3.71 7.35 -15.15
CA GLU A 144 -2.34 6.98 -14.80
C GLU A 144 -1.99 7.46 -13.38
N GLU A 145 -2.35 8.70 -13.04
CA GLU A 145 -2.13 9.24 -11.69
C GLU A 145 -2.93 8.48 -10.63
N VAL A 146 -4.18 8.11 -10.95
CA VAL A 146 -5.01 7.25 -10.07
C VAL A 146 -4.38 5.87 -9.90
N LYS A 147 -3.85 5.29 -10.98
CA LYS A 147 -3.15 3.99 -10.95
C LYS A 147 -1.91 4.03 -10.06
N GLU A 148 -1.08 5.07 -10.15
CA GLU A 148 0.08 5.22 -9.27
C GLU A 148 -0.33 5.29 -7.78
N LYS A 149 -1.44 5.95 -7.48
CA LYS A 149 -1.97 6.03 -6.10
C LYS A 149 -2.63 4.74 -5.63
N LEU A 150 -3.17 3.95 -6.53
CA LEU A 150 -3.65 2.61 -6.23
C LEU A 150 -2.48 1.67 -5.88
N GLU A 151 -1.40 1.71 -6.67
CA GLU A 151 -0.19 0.93 -6.38
C GLU A 151 0.40 1.28 -5.01
N LEU A 152 0.31 2.54 -4.58
CA LEU A 152 0.74 2.97 -3.24
C LEU A 152 -0.05 2.27 -2.12
N LEU A 153 -1.37 2.17 -2.28
CA LEU A 153 -2.23 1.50 -1.30
C LEU A 153 -2.01 -0.02 -1.27
N GLU A 154 -1.67 -0.62 -2.42
CA GLU A 154 -1.31 -2.04 -2.51
C GLU A 154 0.02 -2.36 -1.82
N VAL A 155 1.07 -1.57 -2.07
CA VAL A 155 2.38 -1.73 -1.40
C VAL A 155 2.21 -1.62 0.12
N ARG A 156 1.40 -0.66 0.59
CA ARG A 156 1.12 -0.51 2.02
C ARG A 156 0.32 -1.67 2.60
N LYS A 157 -0.68 -2.17 1.86
CA LYS A 157 -1.44 -3.37 2.27
C LYS A 157 -0.50 -4.57 2.41
N ASN A 158 0.46 -4.75 1.52
CA ASN A 158 1.36 -5.90 1.60
C ASN A 158 2.31 -5.85 2.82
N ALA A 159 2.53 -4.67 3.40
CA ALA A 159 3.39 -4.49 4.57
C ALA A 159 2.74 -4.82 5.93
N HIS A 160 1.40 -4.93 6.04
CA HIS A 160 0.73 -5.00 7.36
C HIS A 160 -0.20 -6.21 7.58
N TRP A 161 -0.46 -7.06 6.59
CA TRP A 161 -1.57 -8.02 6.74
C TRP A 161 -1.19 -9.46 7.17
N PHE A 162 -1.93 -9.92 8.19
CA PHE A 162 -2.22 -11.30 8.55
C PHE A 162 -3.72 -11.54 8.33
N PHE A 163 -4.07 -12.78 7.93
CA PHE A 163 -5.41 -13.35 7.71
C PHE A 163 -6.16 -13.04 6.40
N GLY A 164 -6.91 -14.05 5.94
CA GLY A 164 -7.65 -14.14 4.68
C GLY A 164 -7.12 -15.25 3.76
N SER A 165 -7.58 -16.49 3.99
CA SER A 165 -7.40 -17.62 3.09
C SER A 165 -8.55 -17.61 2.07
N TYR A 166 -8.22 -17.76 0.79
CA TYR A 166 -9.19 -18.12 -0.25
C TYR A 166 -8.67 -19.38 -0.93
N THR A 167 -9.50 -20.41 -0.98
CA THR A 167 -9.21 -21.67 -1.67
C THR A 167 -9.84 -21.61 -3.06
N ILE A 168 -9.03 -21.78 -4.11
CA ILE A 168 -9.51 -21.89 -5.49
C ILE A 168 -9.91 -23.34 -5.77
N GLN A 169 -11.13 -23.58 -6.24
CA GLN A 169 -11.58 -24.90 -6.71
C GLN A 169 -11.08 -25.16 -8.14
N PRO A 170 -10.55 -26.35 -8.45
CA PRO A 170 -10.08 -26.66 -9.80
C PRO A 170 -11.27 -27.01 -10.71
N LEU A 171 -11.41 -26.28 -11.81
CA LEU A 171 -12.20 -26.66 -12.97
C LEU A 171 -11.24 -27.12 -14.08
N LEU A 172 -11.47 -28.33 -14.59
CA LEU A 172 -10.70 -28.96 -15.65
C LEU A 172 -10.77 -28.17 -16.96
N TYR A 173 -9.76 -27.34 -17.27
CA TYR A 173 -9.36 -26.99 -18.63
C TYR A 173 -7.95 -26.37 -18.67
N SER A 174 -7.19 -26.70 -19.73
CA SER A 174 -5.75 -26.41 -20.00
C SER A 174 -4.98 -25.64 -18.92
N GLN A 175 -4.18 -26.36 -18.13
CA GLN A 175 -3.18 -25.75 -17.26
C GLN A 175 -2.09 -25.09 -18.12
N MET A 176 -1.93 -23.78 -17.96
CA MET A 176 -0.91 -22.99 -18.65
C MET A 176 0.01 -22.39 -17.62
N LEU A 177 1.32 -22.59 -17.82
CA LEU A 177 2.34 -22.00 -16.98
C LEU A 177 2.60 -20.56 -17.47
N LEU A 178 2.23 -19.56 -16.66
CA LEU A 178 2.27 -18.15 -17.04
C LEU A 178 3.05 -17.28 -16.04
N TRP A 179 3.60 -16.17 -16.55
CA TRP A 179 4.42 -15.23 -15.79
C TRP A 179 3.58 -14.18 -15.06
N HIS A 180 3.93 -13.89 -13.81
CA HIS A 180 3.41 -12.78 -13.02
C HIS A 180 4.56 -11.94 -12.48
N GLY A 181 4.57 -10.64 -12.77
CA GLY A 181 5.57 -9.70 -12.26
C GLY A 181 4.94 -8.72 -11.28
N SER A 182 5.72 -8.34 -10.27
CA SER A 182 5.30 -7.40 -9.24
C SER A 182 6.52 -6.72 -8.61
N ARG A 183 6.33 -5.52 -8.04
CA ARG A 183 7.36 -4.78 -7.30
C ARG A 183 7.96 -5.65 -6.18
N LEU A 184 9.26 -5.45 -5.91
CA LEU A 184 10.02 -6.20 -4.89
C LEU A 184 9.30 -6.22 -3.53
N THR A 185 8.71 -5.09 -3.14
CA THR A 185 8.01 -4.88 -1.86
C THR A 185 6.78 -5.75 -1.66
N ASN A 186 6.22 -6.31 -2.73
CA ASN A 186 4.99 -7.11 -2.66
C ASN A 186 5.26 -8.60 -2.44
N TRP A 187 6.48 -9.08 -2.69
CA TRP A 187 6.80 -10.51 -2.70
C TRP A 187 6.67 -11.17 -1.33
N ALA A 188 7.02 -10.48 -0.24
CA ALA A 188 6.81 -10.99 1.11
C ALA A 188 5.31 -11.27 1.38
N GLY A 189 4.41 -10.40 0.88
CA GLY A 189 2.96 -10.59 0.97
C GLY A 189 2.45 -11.72 0.08
N ILE A 190 2.91 -11.75 -1.19
CA ILE A 190 2.52 -12.77 -2.18
C ILE A 190 2.94 -14.17 -1.72
N LEU A 191 4.17 -14.36 -1.23
CA LEU A 191 4.63 -15.68 -0.77
C LEU A 191 3.89 -16.17 0.47
N LYS A 192 3.46 -15.25 1.34
CA LYS A 192 2.74 -15.59 2.57
C LYS A 192 1.25 -15.89 2.32
N GLN A 193 0.62 -15.19 1.39
CA GLN A 193 -0.84 -15.15 1.26
C GLN A 193 -1.37 -15.61 -0.10
N GLY A 194 -0.48 -15.86 -1.06
CA GLY A 194 -0.83 -16.05 -2.46
C GLY A 194 -1.16 -14.74 -3.18
N LEU A 195 -1.43 -14.85 -4.48
CA LEU A 195 -1.92 -13.76 -5.31
C LEU A 195 -3.37 -13.43 -4.92
N ARG A 196 -3.68 -12.14 -4.75
CA ARG A 196 -5.01 -11.68 -4.30
C ARG A 196 -5.63 -10.73 -5.31
N ILE A 197 -6.95 -10.81 -5.42
CA ILE A 197 -7.74 -9.86 -6.20
C ILE A 197 -7.84 -8.54 -5.40
N ALA A 198 -7.84 -7.43 -6.12
CA ALA A 198 -8.07 -6.11 -5.55
C ALA A 198 -9.41 -6.04 -4.80
N PRO A 199 -9.48 -5.32 -3.66
CA PRO A 199 -10.70 -5.24 -2.87
C PRO A 199 -11.83 -4.53 -3.63
N PRO A 200 -13.12 -4.81 -3.33
CA PRO A 200 -14.26 -4.25 -4.06
C PRO A 200 -14.34 -2.72 -4.02
N GLU A 201 -13.73 -2.10 -3.01
CA GLU A 201 -13.66 -0.65 -2.83
C GLU A 201 -12.67 0.06 -3.74
N ALA A 202 -11.64 -0.65 -4.24
CA ALA A 202 -10.66 -0.06 -5.14
C ALA A 202 -11.33 0.45 -6.44
N PRO A 203 -10.85 1.54 -7.07
CA PRO A 203 -11.28 1.91 -8.42
C PRO A 203 -10.98 0.79 -9.42
N VAL A 204 -11.69 0.76 -10.55
CA VAL A 204 -11.41 -0.20 -11.65
C VAL A 204 -10.28 0.29 -12.56
N THR A 205 -9.99 1.59 -12.49
CA THR A 205 -8.89 2.27 -13.16
C THR A 205 -7.56 1.66 -12.76
N GLY A 206 -6.75 1.32 -13.77
CA GLY A 206 -5.50 0.61 -13.61
C GLY A 206 -5.59 -0.88 -13.95
N TYR A 207 -6.80 -1.44 -14.05
CA TYR A 207 -7.03 -2.83 -14.46
C TYR A 207 -7.65 -2.91 -15.86
N MET A 208 -6.96 -3.55 -16.81
CA MET A 208 -7.38 -3.58 -18.22
C MET A 208 -8.72 -4.27 -18.46
N PHE A 209 -9.04 -5.32 -17.69
CA PHE A 209 -10.24 -6.15 -17.83
C PHE A 209 -10.98 -6.34 -16.50
N GLY A 210 -10.89 -5.34 -15.61
CA GLY A 210 -11.50 -5.39 -14.28
C GLY A 210 -10.62 -6.08 -13.22
N LYS A 211 -11.14 -6.27 -12.02
CA LYS A 211 -10.33 -6.76 -10.90
C LYS A 211 -10.09 -8.26 -11.03
N GLY A 212 -8.83 -8.66 -11.14
CA GLY A 212 -8.44 -10.06 -11.30
C GLY A 212 -6.94 -10.24 -11.08
N ILE A 213 -6.50 -11.50 -11.11
CA ILE A 213 -5.08 -11.85 -11.13
C ILE A 213 -4.65 -11.89 -12.59
N TYR A 214 -3.63 -11.11 -12.92
CA TYR A 214 -3.15 -10.97 -14.29
C TYR A 214 -1.85 -11.75 -14.49
N PHE A 215 -1.81 -12.52 -15.58
CA PHE A 215 -0.67 -13.28 -16.02
C PHE A 215 -0.33 -12.94 -17.48
N ALA A 216 0.90 -13.23 -17.88
CA ALA A 216 1.34 -13.14 -19.28
C ALA A 216 2.09 -14.40 -19.70
N ASP A 217 1.90 -14.81 -20.94
CA ASP A 217 2.71 -15.83 -21.62
C ASP A 217 4.15 -15.34 -21.90
N MET A 218 4.34 -14.02 -22.01
CA MET A 218 5.64 -13.38 -22.22
C MET A 218 6.28 -12.88 -20.91
N SER A 219 7.49 -13.35 -20.62
CA SER A 219 8.26 -12.95 -19.44
C SER A 219 8.57 -11.45 -19.41
N SER A 220 8.89 -10.83 -20.55
CA SER A 220 9.20 -9.40 -20.66
C SER A 220 8.01 -8.51 -20.29
N LYS A 221 6.79 -8.92 -20.66
CA LYS A 221 5.56 -8.20 -20.31
C LYS A 221 5.34 -8.19 -18.80
N SER A 222 5.56 -9.33 -18.14
CA SER A 222 5.48 -9.43 -16.68
C SER A 222 6.63 -8.70 -15.99
N ALA A 223 7.86 -8.77 -16.51
CA ALA A 223 9.03 -8.11 -15.93
C ALA A 223 8.90 -6.58 -15.85
N ASN A 224 8.12 -5.95 -16.73
CA ASN A 224 7.82 -4.51 -16.65
C ASN A 224 7.13 -4.11 -15.34
N TYR A 225 6.40 -5.02 -14.71
CA TYR A 225 5.72 -4.80 -13.43
C TYR A 225 6.64 -4.97 -12.21
N CYS A 226 7.91 -5.32 -12.41
CA CYS A 226 8.91 -5.35 -11.35
C CYS A 226 9.40 -3.95 -10.97
N PHE A 227 9.25 -2.96 -11.86
CA PHE A 227 9.78 -1.59 -11.71
C PHE A 227 11.27 -1.56 -11.37
N ALA A 228 12.07 -2.49 -11.92
CA ALA A 228 13.52 -2.47 -11.78
C ALA A 228 14.11 -1.22 -12.46
N THR A 229 15.12 -0.62 -11.84
CA THR A 229 15.82 0.57 -12.35
C THR A 229 17.31 0.29 -12.48
N ARG A 230 18.09 1.24 -13.02
CA ARG A 230 19.55 1.12 -13.08
C ARG A 230 20.20 1.01 -11.70
N SER A 231 19.63 1.68 -10.69
CA SER A 231 20.13 1.64 -9.31
C SER A 231 19.53 0.48 -8.51
N LYS A 232 18.30 0.07 -8.80
CA LYS A 232 17.61 -1.10 -8.21
C LYS A 232 17.40 -2.15 -9.30
N ASN A 233 18.49 -2.82 -9.69
CA ASN A 233 18.56 -3.69 -10.87
C ASN A 233 18.11 -5.13 -10.64
N THR A 234 17.66 -5.47 -9.43
CA THR A 234 17.17 -6.81 -9.08
C THR A 234 15.64 -6.81 -9.04
N GLY A 235 15.02 -7.75 -9.75
CA GLY A 235 13.57 -7.94 -9.77
C GLY A 235 13.22 -9.43 -9.72
N LEU A 236 12.01 -9.75 -9.28
CA LEU A 236 11.50 -11.11 -9.19
C LEU A 236 10.27 -11.26 -10.11
N VAL A 237 10.15 -12.41 -10.77
CA VAL A 237 8.99 -12.78 -11.57
C VAL A 237 8.58 -14.19 -11.14
N LEU A 238 7.29 -14.40 -10.94
CA LEU A 238 6.71 -15.69 -10.60
C LEU A 238 6.25 -16.39 -11.87
N LEU A 239 6.42 -17.70 -11.89
CA LEU A 239 5.86 -18.60 -12.88
C LEU A 239 4.83 -19.47 -12.15
N SER A 240 3.56 -19.37 -12.53
CA SER A 240 2.45 -20.08 -11.87
C SER A 240 1.64 -20.87 -12.87
N GLU A 241 1.18 -22.03 -12.41
CA GLU A 241 0.14 -22.84 -13.04
C GLU A 241 -1.25 -22.40 -12.59
#